data_AF-A0AAJ1TY29-F1
#
_entry.id   AF-A0AAJ1TY29-F1
#
_cell.length_a   1.000
_cell.length_b   1.000
_cell.length_c   1.000
_cell.angle_alpha   90.00
_cell.angle_beta   90.00
_cell.angle_gamma   90.00
#
_symmetry.space_group_name_H-M   'P 1'
#
loop_
_entity.id
_entity.type
_entity.pdbx_description
1 polymer ?
#
loop_
_entity_poly.entity_id
_entity_poly.type
_entity_poly.pdbx_seq_one_letter_code
_entity_poly.pdbx_strand_id
1 'polypeptide(L)'
;MIGTLRLGLALLGTALPLQALAQSPANLTALRGLAPVARLQGSPAGKAALDANLRVTGDIQTGALKQPTLLPFPEQQQLALRDCFITDGNATGLADGLGTALATAYQGRARYSDYKTFTSVAPTVADLIGYTNNVTKSDSNSGKYFFGNATTNGKQAISAEASALLTDGTVTDVFGKAYGRPAGSPGADRFGNSRPFQTLPHLQAYRGADYFGEASHSLDWLRGPKQDLVDSPSYPSGHTTYGYTESLILALLVPERYQQMVARAAEYGNDRIIVGAHYAMDVIGGRATSLHAVAHLLANDPAYVGQIRKNPAVIDANATDADKRVGVTDYRALLKEARAAMTDALKAGCGDTVVACAAQDTGRFKDPAANAAFYEATQTYGLPVVHDATANAREDVGKIAPEAGHLLTAAFPALTLEEANAILTETQGPGGGFLDDGSEFGVYSRINLYAAAGKAAALAASRAGASAAR
;
A
#
# COMPACT_ATOMS: atom_id res chain seq x y z
N MET A 1 57.36 5.09 52.33
CA MET A 1 56.70 5.21 51.01
C MET A 1 56.61 3.80 50.44
N ILE A 2 55.44 3.17 50.52
CA ILE A 2 55.19 1.81 50.04
C ILE A 2 53.98 1.91 49.12
N GLY A 3 54.16 1.54 47.85
CA GLY A 3 53.13 1.54 46.82
C GLY A 3 52.22 0.32 46.93
N THR A 4 50.93 0.53 46.75
CA THR A 4 49.91 -0.51 46.65
C THR A 4 49.42 -0.63 45.20
N LEU A 5 49.63 -1.81 44.63
CA LEU A 5 49.10 -2.29 43.36
C LEU A 5 47.56 -2.43 43.48
N ARG A 6 46.79 -1.86 42.56
CA ARG A 6 45.38 -2.21 42.35
C ARG A 6 45.25 -2.97 41.03
N LEU A 7 44.91 -4.26 41.13
CA LEU A 7 44.50 -5.10 40.00
C LEU A 7 43.20 -4.56 39.41
N GLY A 8 43.24 -4.12 38.14
CA GLY A 8 42.05 -3.86 37.34
C GLY A 8 41.60 -5.15 36.66
N LEU A 9 40.41 -5.64 37.04
CA LEU A 9 39.75 -6.75 36.38
C LEU A 9 39.17 -6.25 35.05
N ALA A 10 39.81 -6.58 33.93
CA ALA A 10 39.28 -6.31 32.60
C ALA A 10 38.14 -7.30 32.29
N LEU A 11 36.90 -6.83 32.43
CA LEU A 11 35.74 -7.50 31.84
C LEU A 11 35.82 -7.33 30.32
N LEU A 12 36.31 -8.37 29.62
CA LEU A 12 36.06 -8.56 28.20
C LEU A 12 34.56 -8.78 28.00
N GLY A 13 33.81 -7.68 27.85
CA GLY A 13 32.50 -7.73 27.25
C GLY A 13 32.69 -8.08 25.77
N THR A 14 32.34 -9.30 25.39
CA THR A 14 32.13 -9.67 23.99
C THR A 14 31.06 -8.74 23.44
N ALA A 15 31.48 -7.72 22.69
CA ALA A 15 30.59 -6.99 21.82
C ALA A 15 30.07 -8.00 20.80
N LEU A 16 28.89 -8.57 21.07
CA LEU A 16 28.13 -9.28 20.05
C LEU A 16 27.98 -8.29 18.89
N PRO A 17 28.45 -8.64 17.68
CA PRO A 17 28.20 -7.79 16.52
C PRO A 17 26.67 -7.65 16.41
N LEU A 18 26.19 -6.41 16.31
CA LEU A 18 24.86 -6.12 15.82
C LEU A 18 24.73 -6.83 14.47
N GLN A 19 24.14 -8.03 14.47
CA GLN A 19 23.80 -8.73 13.25
C GLN A 19 22.88 -7.79 12.47
N ALA A 20 23.30 -7.45 11.25
CA ALA A 20 22.42 -6.84 10.28
C ALA A 20 21.13 -7.67 10.26
N LEU A 21 19.99 -7.03 10.53
CA LEU A 21 18.71 -7.75 10.57
C LEU A 21 18.48 -8.34 9.18
N ALA A 22 18.60 -9.65 9.06
CA ALA A 22 18.28 -10.39 7.85
C ALA A 22 16.82 -10.08 7.44
N GLN A 23 16.51 -10.21 6.14
CA GLN A 23 15.12 -10.16 5.69
C GLN A 23 14.28 -11.15 6.50
N SER A 24 13.15 -10.70 7.04
CA SER A 24 12.24 -11.56 7.78
C SER A 24 11.56 -12.57 6.83
N PRO A 25 10.96 -13.66 7.35
CA PRO A 25 10.20 -14.60 6.54
C PRO A 25 9.10 -13.92 5.69
N ALA A 26 8.36 -12.97 6.28
CA ALA A 26 7.35 -12.18 5.56
C ALA A 26 7.98 -11.38 4.40
N ASN A 27 9.15 -10.77 4.62
CA ASN A 27 9.86 -10.06 3.56
C ASN A 27 10.28 -11.01 2.43
N LEU A 28 10.76 -12.22 2.73
CA LEU A 28 11.13 -13.20 1.71
C LEU A 28 9.92 -13.63 0.87
N THR A 29 8.74 -13.78 1.48
CA THR A 29 7.49 -14.06 0.75
C THR A 29 7.12 -12.91 -0.17
N ALA A 30 7.11 -11.67 0.34
CA ALA A 30 6.82 -10.49 -0.48
C ALA A 30 7.82 -10.31 -1.63
N LEU A 31 9.11 -10.50 -1.37
CA LEU A 31 10.16 -10.44 -2.41
C LEU A 31 9.94 -11.48 -3.50
N ARG A 32 9.59 -12.72 -3.13
CA ARG A 32 9.29 -13.77 -4.11
C ARG A 32 8.12 -13.39 -5.00
N GLY A 33 7.04 -12.88 -4.40
CA GLY A 33 5.85 -12.46 -5.14
C GLY A 33 6.07 -11.26 -6.06
N LEU A 34 6.97 -10.35 -5.70
CA LEU A 34 7.33 -9.19 -6.51
C LEU A 34 8.39 -9.48 -7.58
N ALA A 35 9.08 -10.63 -7.50
CA ALA A 35 10.19 -11.01 -8.37
C ALA A 35 9.87 -11.16 -9.87
N PRO A 36 8.63 -11.43 -10.32
CA PRO A 36 8.32 -11.49 -11.75
C PRO A 36 8.74 -10.24 -12.54
N VAL A 37 8.74 -9.04 -11.94
CA VAL A 37 9.21 -7.82 -12.60
C VAL A 37 10.66 -7.93 -13.08
N ALA A 38 11.51 -8.64 -12.33
CA ALA A 38 12.94 -8.77 -12.61
C ALA A 38 13.22 -9.62 -13.84
N ARG A 39 12.23 -10.35 -14.36
CA ARG A 39 12.35 -11.25 -15.51
C ARG A 39 11.84 -10.65 -16.81
N LEU A 40 11.22 -9.46 -16.77
CA LEU A 40 10.53 -8.89 -17.92
C LEU A 40 11.44 -8.64 -19.13
N GLN A 41 12.72 -8.33 -18.92
CA GLN A 41 13.67 -8.18 -20.03
C GLN A 41 13.98 -9.49 -20.76
N GLY A 42 13.65 -10.64 -20.18
CA GLY A 42 13.94 -11.96 -20.71
C GLY A 42 13.01 -12.43 -21.85
N SER A 43 11.88 -11.76 -22.09
CA SER A 43 10.90 -12.19 -23.10
C SER A 43 10.36 -11.03 -23.95
N PRO A 44 9.84 -11.30 -25.17
CA PRO A 44 9.17 -10.27 -25.98
C PRO A 44 7.97 -9.63 -25.28
N ALA A 45 7.12 -10.44 -24.63
CA ALA A 45 5.96 -9.96 -23.89
C ALA A 45 6.35 -9.06 -22.71
N GLY A 46 7.38 -9.44 -21.95
CA GLY A 46 7.89 -8.64 -20.85
C GLY A 46 8.51 -7.31 -21.30
N LYS A 47 9.25 -7.30 -22.42
CA LYS A 47 9.75 -6.05 -23.03
C LYS A 47 8.61 -5.14 -23.48
N ALA A 48 7.59 -5.70 -24.14
CA ALA A 48 6.41 -4.94 -24.54
C ALA A 48 5.67 -4.34 -23.33
N ALA A 49 5.59 -5.09 -22.22
CA ALA A 49 5.02 -4.60 -20.98
C ALA A 49 5.85 -3.46 -20.34
N LEU A 50 7.19 -3.52 -20.39
CA LEU A 50 8.07 -2.44 -19.95
C LEU A 50 7.89 -1.18 -20.81
N ASP A 51 7.86 -1.32 -22.14
CA ASP A 51 7.64 -0.20 -23.07
C ASP A 51 6.27 0.46 -22.83
N ALA A 52 5.23 -0.36 -22.65
CA ALA A 52 3.89 0.11 -22.31
C ALA A 52 3.87 0.81 -20.93
N ASN A 53 4.61 0.29 -19.95
CA ASN A 53 4.68 0.89 -18.62
C ASN A 53 5.30 2.28 -18.65
N LEU A 54 6.37 2.51 -19.43
CA LEU A 54 6.94 3.87 -19.60
C LEU A 54 5.93 4.81 -20.29
N ARG A 55 5.31 4.35 -21.39
CA ARG A 55 4.36 5.15 -22.17
C ARG A 55 3.12 5.53 -21.37
N VAL A 56 2.42 4.55 -20.80
CA VAL A 56 1.19 4.76 -20.01
C VAL A 56 1.47 5.65 -18.80
N THR A 57 2.61 5.45 -18.12
CA THR A 57 3.02 6.33 -17.01
C THR A 57 3.14 7.78 -17.48
N GLY A 58 3.82 8.04 -18.60
CA GLY A 58 3.94 9.39 -19.16
C GLY A 58 2.60 9.99 -19.60
N ASP A 59 1.74 9.19 -20.22
CA ASP A 59 0.44 9.65 -20.70
C ASP A 59 -0.51 9.98 -19.54
N ILE A 60 -0.48 9.22 -18.44
CA ILE A 60 -1.20 9.55 -17.20
C ILE A 60 -0.62 10.81 -16.55
N GLN A 61 0.71 10.89 -16.43
CA GLN A 61 1.42 12.00 -15.78
C GLN A 61 1.11 13.35 -16.42
N THR A 62 0.87 13.35 -17.73
CA THR A 62 0.58 14.55 -18.53
C THR A 62 -0.92 14.78 -18.79
N GLY A 63 -1.79 13.84 -18.41
CA GLY A 63 -3.23 13.90 -18.72
C GLY A 63 -3.58 13.64 -20.19
N ALA A 64 -2.61 13.15 -20.97
CA ALA A 64 -2.79 12.71 -22.35
C ALA A 64 -3.64 11.44 -22.42
N LEU A 65 -3.48 10.51 -21.46
CA LEU A 65 -4.34 9.34 -21.36
C LEU A 65 -5.73 9.74 -20.85
N LYS A 66 -6.76 9.48 -21.65
CA LYS A 66 -8.18 9.67 -21.26
C LYS A 66 -8.70 8.44 -20.51
N GLN A 67 -8.07 8.13 -19.37
CA GLN A 67 -8.60 7.13 -18.45
C GLN A 67 -9.78 7.70 -17.66
N PRO A 68 -10.70 6.86 -17.15
CA PRO A 68 -11.66 7.30 -16.14
C PRO A 68 -10.89 7.96 -14.98
N THR A 69 -11.38 9.10 -14.48
CA THR A 69 -10.85 9.78 -13.29
C THR A 69 -12.03 10.24 -12.42
N LEU A 70 -11.80 10.36 -11.11
CA LEU A 70 -12.83 10.80 -10.16
C LEU A 70 -12.88 12.33 -10.02
N LEU A 71 -11.83 13.01 -10.48
CA LEU A 71 -11.72 14.45 -10.58
C LEU A 71 -11.28 14.84 -11.99
N PRO A 72 -11.59 16.06 -12.47
CA PRO A 72 -10.93 16.59 -13.65
C PRO A 72 -9.41 16.71 -13.38
N PHE A 73 -8.61 16.68 -14.45
CA PHE A 73 -7.17 16.49 -14.34
C PHE A 73 -6.43 17.56 -13.50
N PRO A 74 -6.74 18.87 -13.61
CA PRO A 74 -6.13 19.88 -12.73
C PRO A 74 -6.42 19.66 -11.24
N GLU A 75 -7.64 19.26 -10.90
CA GLU A 75 -8.04 18.93 -9.53
C GLU A 75 -7.37 17.63 -9.05
N GLN A 76 -7.19 16.66 -9.94
CA GLN A 76 -6.42 15.46 -9.65
C GLN A 76 -4.94 15.78 -9.37
N GLN A 77 -4.35 16.70 -10.13
CA GLN A 77 -2.99 17.19 -9.85
C GLN A 77 -2.91 17.84 -8.46
N GLN A 78 -3.89 18.66 -8.10
CA GLN A 78 -3.97 19.26 -6.76
C GLN A 78 -4.12 18.19 -5.67
N LEU A 79 -4.97 17.17 -5.87
CA LEU A 79 -5.07 16.04 -4.95
C LEU A 79 -3.73 15.30 -4.83
N ALA A 80 -3.05 15.07 -5.94
CA ALA A 80 -1.79 14.34 -5.95
C ALA A 80 -0.66 15.05 -5.17
N LEU A 81 -0.66 16.39 -5.14
CA LEU A 81 0.22 17.18 -4.26
C LEU A 81 -0.13 17.01 -2.78
N ARG A 82 -1.43 17.02 -2.46
CA ARG A 82 -1.93 16.76 -1.11
C ARG A 82 -1.47 15.38 -0.62
N ASP A 83 -1.57 14.39 -1.50
CA ASP A 83 -1.26 12.99 -1.24
C ASP A 83 0.24 12.67 -1.22
N CYS A 84 1.12 13.64 -1.48
CA CYS A 84 2.55 13.48 -1.23
C CYS A 84 2.91 13.40 0.25
N PHE A 85 2.12 14.02 1.12
CA PHE A 85 2.29 13.86 2.56
C PHE A 85 1.56 12.60 3.03
N ILE A 86 2.30 11.62 3.57
CA ILE A 86 1.72 10.42 4.15
C ILE A 86 1.23 10.75 5.56
N THR A 87 -0.04 10.51 5.82
CA THR A 87 -0.66 10.66 7.15
C THR A 87 -0.55 9.38 7.97
N ASP A 88 0.64 8.78 8.06
CA ASP A 88 0.87 7.41 8.58
C ASP A 88 0.57 7.21 10.07
N GLY A 89 0.35 8.31 10.77
CA GLY A 89 -0.03 8.34 12.16
C GLY A 89 -1.55 8.28 12.40
N ASN A 90 -2.38 8.58 11.40
CA ASN A 90 -3.83 8.60 11.60
C ASN A 90 -4.70 8.49 10.33
N ALA A 91 -4.15 8.18 9.15
CA ALA A 91 -4.89 8.01 7.89
C ALA A 91 -5.81 9.18 7.45
N THR A 92 -5.68 10.37 8.04
CA THR A 92 -6.64 11.48 7.83
C THR A 92 -6.66 12.01 6.39
N GLY A 93 -5.57 11.85 5.63
CA GLY A 93 -5.49 12.27 4.22
C GLY A 93 -6.35 11.46 3.26
N LEU A 94 -6.83 10.29 3.72
CA LEU A 94 -7.67 9.35 2.97
C LEU A 94 -9.13 9.36 3.46
N ALA A 95 -9.42 10.10 4.54
CA ALA A 95 -10.73 10.09 5.20
C ALA A 95 -11.87 10.58 4.29
N ASP A 96 -11.56 11.29 3.19
CA ASP A 96 -12.57 11.70 2.21
C ASP A 96 -13.25 10.52 1.48
N GLY A 97 -12.64 9.33 1.47
CA GLY A 97 -13.31 8.09 1.04
C GLY A 97 -14.50 7.68 1.94
N LEU A 98 -14.52 8.11 3.21
CA LEU A 98 -15.63 7.87 4.14
C LEU A 98 -16.90 8.65 3.76
N GLY A 99 -16.81 9.59 2.80
CA GLY A 99 -17.91 10.46 2.38
C GLY A 99 -18.06 11.67 3.28
N THR A 100 -19.01 12.56 2.96
CA THR A 100 -19.08 13.90 3.55
C THR A 100 -19.11 13.92 5.09
N ALA A 101 -20.17 13.36 5.71
CA ALA A 101 -20.39 13.49 7.14
C ALA A 101 -19.37 12.69 7.98
N LEU A 102 -19.06 11.47 7.54
CA LEU A 102 -18.12 10.60 8.25
C LEU A 102 -16.67 11.10 8.13
N ALA A 103 -16.27 11.66 6.98
CA ALA A 103 -14.97 12.29 6.84
C ALA A 103 -14.82 13.47 7.80
N THR A 104 -15.84 14.34 7.90
CA THR A 104 -15.83 15.45 8.87
C THR A 104 -15.74 14.94 10.31
N ALA A 105 -16.53 13.91 10.67
CA ALA A 105 -16.49 13.30 11.99
C ALA A 105 -15.11 12.69 12.33
N TYR A 106 -14.46 12.07 11.35
CA TYR A 106 -13.12 11.50 11.46
C TYR A 106 -12.07 12.62 11.65
N GLN A 107 -12.05 13.59 10.74
CA GLN A 107 -11.07 14.68 10.70
C GLN A 107 -11.22 15.66 11.87
N GLY A 108 -12.42 15.74 12.46
CA GLY A 108 -12.63 16.46 13.72
C GLY A 108 -11.85 15.88 14.91
N ARG A 109 -11.41 14.61 14.81
CA ARG A 109 -10.61 13.93 15.85
C ARG A 109 -9.20 13.58 15.41
N ALA A 110 -9.01 13.21 14.14
CA ALA A 110 -7.72 12.83 13.57
C ALA A 110 -7.21 13.88 12.60
N ARG A 111 -6.20 14.66 13.01
CA ARG A 111 -5.61 15.74 12.21
C ARG A 111 -4.12 15.88 12.49
N TYR A 112 -3.38 16.34 11.50
CA TYR A 112 -2.00 16.81 11.68
C TYR A 112 -2.00 18.32 11.89
N SER A 113 -1.28 18.80 12.90
CA SER A 113 -1.02 20.24 13.08
C SER A 113 0.26 20.68 12.38
N ASP A 114 1.20 19.75 12.21
CA ASP A 114 2.46 19.93 11.48
C ASP A 114 2.92 18.57 10.95
N TYR A 115 4.13 18.48 10.39
CA TYR A 115 4.69 17.26 9.79
C TYR A 115 4.94 16.10 10.77
N LYS A 116 4.82 16.31 12.09
CA LYS A 116 5.16 15.34 13.15
C LYS A 116 4.07 15.22 14.19
N THR A 117 3.34 16.29 14.46
CA THR A 117 2.32 16.34 15.50
C THR A 117 0.94 16.07 14.91
N PHE A 118 0.25 15.08 15.47
CA PHE A 118 -1.10 14.72 15.06
C PHE A 118 -1.92 14.18 16.23
N THR A 119 -3.23 14.11 16.02
CA THR A 119 -4.19 13.41 16.88
C THR A 119 -4.76 12.20 16.14
N SER A 120 -5.31 11.23 16.86
CA SER A 120 -6.00 10.07 16.27
C SER A 120 -7.41 9.93 16.84
N VAL A 121 -8.24 9.11 16.18
CA VAL A 121 -9.63 8.87 16.58
C VAL A 121 -9.71 8.18 17.95
N ALA A 122 -8.87 7.16 18.17
CA ALA A 122 -8.77 6.40 19.42
C ALA A 122 -7.43 5.64 19.49
N PRO A 123 -6.93 5.30 20.70
CA PRO A 123 -5.70 4.52 20.85
C PRO A 123 -5.70 3.18 20.10
N THR A 124 -6.79 2.41 20.17
CA THR A 124 -6.90 1.11 19.47
C THR A 124 -6.90 1.26 17.95
N VAL A 125 -7.47 2.36 17.43
CA VAL A 125 -7.41 2.69 16.00
C VAL A 125 -5.98 3.06 15.58
N ALA A 126 -5.28 3.83 16.41
CA ALA A 126 -3.87 4.15 16.21
C ALA A 126 -2.99 2.88 16.24
N ASP A 127 -3.18 1.99 17.20
CA ASP A 127 -2.45 0.72 17.27
C ASP A 127 -2.68 -0.17 16.05
N LEU A 128 -3.93 -0.24 15.57
CA LEU A 128 -4.26 -0.95 14.34
C LEU A 128 -3.54 -0.32 13.13
N ILE A 129 -3.69 0.98 12.90
CA ILE A 129 -3.05 1.69 11.78
C ILE A 129 -1.52 1.49 11.83
N GLY A 130 -0.93 1.74 13.00
CA GLY A 130 0.51 1.70 13.20
C GLY A 130 1.12 0.32 13.02
N TYR A 131 0.49 -0.73 13.57
CA TYR A 131 0.96 -2.11 13.41
C TYR A 131 0.91 -2.52 11.93
N THR A 132 -0.21 -2.29 11.26
CA THR A 132 -0.42 -2.70 9.87
C THR A 132 0.48 -1.93 8.92
N ASN A 133 0.62 -0.61 9.08
CA ASN A 133 1.55 0.20 8.30
C ASN A 133 3.00 -0.27 8.49
N ASN A 134 3.40 -0.65 9.71
CA ASN A 134 4.75 -1.15 9.94
C ASN A 134 5.02 -2.44 9.15
N VAL A 135 4.07 -3.37 9.17
CA VAL A 135 4.14 -4.66 8.46
C VAL A 135 4.23 -4.43 6.95
N THR A 136 3.27 -3.73 6.36
CA THR A 136 3.19 -3.55 4.90
C THR A 136 4.34 -2.69 4.37
N LYS A 137 4.79 -1.68 5.15
CA LYS A 137 5.99 -0.90 4.85
C LYS A 137 7.23 -1.80 4.83
N SER A 138 7.38 -2.71 5.79
CA SER A 138 8.53 -3.61 5.85
C SER A 138 8.66 -4.42 4.54
N ASP A 139 7.55 -5.01 4.09
CA ASP A 139 7.50 -5.83 2.88
C ASP A 139 7.79 -5.02 1.62
N SER A 140 7.13 -3.88 1.43
CA SER A 140 7.37 -3.02 0.26
C SER A 140 8.78 -2.44 0.24
N ASN A 141 9.33 -2.02 1.40
CA ASN A 141 10.70 -1.50 1.48
C ASN A 141 11.75 -2.57 1.18
N SER A 142 11.49 -3.84 1.53
CA SER A 142 12.42 -4.92 1.25
C SER A 142 12.71 -5.07 -0.25
N GLY A 143 11.72 -4.77 -1.11
CA GLY A 143 11.85 -4.82 -2.57
C GLY A 143 12.72 -3.71 -3.18
N LYS A 144 12.82 -2.54 -2.53
CA LYS A 144 13.44 -1.33 -3.10
C LYS A 144 14.86 -1.58 -3.63
N TYR A 145 15.77 -1.83 -2.71
CA TYR A 145 17.18 -2.05 -3.02
C TYR A 145 17.43 -3.48 -3.51
N PHE A 146 16.56 -4.42 -3.16
CA PHE A 146 16.63 -5.79 -3.66
C PHE A 146 16.52 -5.82 -5.20
N PHE A 147 15.47 -5.21 -5.76
CA PHE A 147 15.28 -5.14 -7.21
C PHE A 147 16.14 -4.06 -7.88
N GLY A 148 16.61 -3.07 -7.12
CA GLY A 148 17.53 -2.03 -7.62
C GLY A 148 18.93 -2.57 -7.87
N ASN A 149 19.58 -3.13 -6.84
CA ASN A 149 20.99 -3.52 -6.90
C ASN A 149 21.34 -4.74 -6.02
N ALA A 150 20.37 -5.58 -5.66
CA ALA A 150 20.57 -6.76 -4.81
C ALA A 150 21.20 -6.43 -3.44
N THR A 151 20.79 -5.32 -2.82
CA THR A 151 21.18 -4.95 -1.44
C THR A 151 19.95 -4.74 -0.57
N THR A 152 20.12 -4.68 0.75
CA THR A 152 19.01 -4.38 1.67
C THR A 152 18.75 -2.87 1.79
N ASN A 153 19.77 -2.03 1.54
CA ASN A 153 19.73 -0.59 1.82
C ASN A 153 20.67 0.25 0.93
N GLY A 154 21.08 -0.30 -0.21
CA GLY A 154 22.04 0.31 -1.12
C GLY A 154 23.50 0.01 -0.76
N LYS A 155 23.77 -0.61 0.40
CA LYS A 155 25.13 -0.85 0.91
C LYS A 155 25.36 -2.30 1.34
N GLN A 156 24.44 -2.87 2.12
CA GLN A 156 24.60 -4.20 2.70
C GLN A 156 24.07 -5.29 1.76
N ALA A 157 24.82 -6.38 1.64
CA ALA A 157 24.38 -7.55 0.89
C ALA A 157 23.07 -8.12 1.46
N ILE A 158 22.24 -8.65 0.56
CA ILE A 158 21.05 -9.43 0.92
C ILE A 158 21.44 -10.80 1.48
N SER A 159 20.52 -11.46 2.19
CA SER A 159 20.76 -12.83 2.69
C SER A 159 20.93 -13.85 1.55
N ALA A 160 21.44 -15.04 1.87
CA ALA A 160 21.57 -16.12 0.90
C ALA A 160 20.19 -16.57 0.38
N GLU A 161 19.20 -16.62 1.25
CA GLU A 161 17.81 -16.96 0.94
C GLU A 161 17.19 -15.93 -0.02
N ALA A 162 17.44 -14.64 0.23
CA ALA A 162 16.99 -13.58 -0.67
C ALA A 162 17.75 -13.64 -2.01
N SER A 163 19.05 -13.90 -2.00
CA SER A 163 19.86 -14.05 -3.22
C SER A 163 19.35 -15.18 -4.11
N ALA A 164 18.85 -16.27 -3.52
CA ALA A 164 18.28 -17.40 -4.27
C ALA A 164 16.99 -17.05 -5.03
N LEU A 165 16.33 -15.91 -4.72
CA LEU A 165 15.19 -15.40 -5.49
C LEU A 165 15.63 -14.72 -6.80
N LEU A 166 16.90 -14.28 -6.90
CA LEU A 166 17.51 -13.72 -8.10
C LEU A 166 18.14 -14.84 -8.95
N THR A 167 17.30 -15.72 -9.49
CA THR A 167 17.74 -16.86 -10.32
C THR A 167 18.15 -16.44 -11.74
N ASP A 168 18.58 -17.41 -12.55
CA ASP A 168 18.84 -17.24 -13.98
C ASP A 168 17.70 -16.49 -14.70
N GLY A 169 18.08 -15.47 -15.48
CA GLY A 169 17.16 -14.60 -16.22
C GLY A 169 16.58 -13.43 -15.43
N THR A 170 16.85 -13.30 -14.12
CA THR A 170 16.52 -12.09 -13.37
C THR A 170 17.55 -10.99 -13.58
N VAL A 171 17.08 -9.74 -13.63
CA VAL A 171 17.88 -8.54 -13.82
C VAL A 171 17.53 -7.54 -12.72
N THR A 172 18.53 -7.07 -11.98
CA THR A 172 18.40 -5.88 -11.12
C THR A 172 18.41 -4.61 -11.97
N ASP A 173 17.91 -3.49 -11.44
CA ASP A 173 17.81 -2.22 -12.18
C ASP A 173 16.97 -2.38 -13.47
N VAL A 174 15.82 -3.06 -13.34
CA VAL A 174 14.91 -3.38 -14.45
C VAL A 174 14.55 -2.13 -15.24
N PHE A 175 14.10 -1.08 -14.56
CA PHE A 175 13.62 0.14 -15.22
C PHE A 175 14.75 1.04 -15.71
N GLY A 176 15.85 1.16 -14.97
CA GLY A 176 16.98 1.94 -15.44
C GLY A 176 17.57 1.34 -16.71
N LYS A 177 17.74 0.01 -16.76
CA LYS A 177 18.22 -0.68 -17.97
C LYS A 177 17.20 -0.61 -19.12
N ALA A 178 15.92 -0.85 -18.86
CA ALA A 178 14.89 -0.85 -19.91
C ALA A 178 14.68 0.54 -20.53
N TYR A 179 14.81 1.61 -19.73
CA TYR A 179 14.50 2.97 -20.17
C TYR A 179 15.76 3.82 -20.43
N GLY A 180 16.92 3.19 -20.63
CA GLY A 180 18.16 3.88 -21.03
C GLY A 180 18.77 4.79 -19.96
N ARG A 181 18.49 4.52 -18.68
CA ARG A 181 19.00 5.23 -17.49
C ARG A 181 19.52 4.25 -16.44
N PRO A 182 20.52 3.40 -16.78
CA PRO A 182 21.03 2.39 -15.86
C PRO A 182 21.66 3.04 -14.61
N ALA A 183 21.71 2.26 -13.54
CA ALA A 183 22.17 2.71 -12.22
C ALA A 183 23.52 3.43 -12.29
N GLY A 184 23.60 4.61 -11.68
CA GLY A 184 24.82 5.43 -11.61
C GLY A 184 25.16 6.22 -12.88
N SER A 185 24.38 6.11 -13.96
CA SER A 185 24.51 7.01 -15.11
C SER A 185 24.04 8.44 -14.76
N PRO A 186 24.51 9.49 -15.47
CA PRO A 186 24.11 10.87 -15.17
C PRO A 186 22.58 11.07 -15.17
N GLY A 187 22.05 11.52 -14.02
CA GLY A 187 20.62 11.76 -13.82
C GLY A 187 19.78 10.52 -13.47
N ALA A 188 20.38 9.33 -13.43
CA ALA A 188 19.75 8.10 -12.99
C ALA A 188 19.86 7.91 -11.47
N ASP A 189 19.06 7.00 -10.92
CA ASP A 189 19.19 6.54 -9.55
C ASP A 189 20.50 5.76 -9.39
N ARG A 190 21.31 6.07 -8.36
CA ARG A 190 22.60 5.39 -8.17
C ARG A 190 22.47 3.91 -7.81
N PHE A 191 21.32 3.48 -7.31
CA PHE A 191 21.03 2.13 -6.86
C PHE A 191 20.12 1.35 -7.81
N GLY A 192 19.69 1.96 -8.91
CA GLY A 192 18.88 1.32 -9.95
C GLY A 192 17.37 1.51 -9.77
N ASN A 193 16.62 1.03 -10.76
CA ASN A 193 15.19 1.30 -10.95
C ASN A 193 14.89 2.81 -10.91
N SER A 194 15.60 3.57 -11.75
CA SER A 194 15.36 5.01 -11.96
C SER A 194 13.87 5.32 -12.13
N ARG A 195 13.40 6.35 -11.43
CA ARG A 195 11.99 6.77 -11.34
C ARG A 195 11.51 7.49 -12.61
N PRO A 196 10.18 7.65 -12.81
CA PRO A 196 9.66 8.33 -14.00
C PRO A 196 10.23 9.73 -14.20
N PHE A 197 10.41 10.53 -13.14
CA PHE A 197 11.03 11.86 -13.26
C PHE A 197 12.52 11.87 -13.68
N GLN A 198 13.15 10.69 -13.78
CA GLN A 198 14.53 10.51 -14.27
C GLN A 198 14.56 9.89 -15.68
N THR A 199 13.49 9.19 -16.10
CA THR A 199 13.46 8.40 -17.34
C THR A 199 12.49 8.93 -18.39
N LEU A 200 11.38 9.57 -17.98
CA LEU A 200 10.41 10.13 -18.91
C LEU A 200 11.07 11.25 -19.74
N PRO A 201 10.79 11.32 -21.05
CA PRO A 201 11.32 12.38 -21.89
C PRO A 201 10.79 13.76 -21.50
N HIS A 202 9.57 13.80 -20.97
CA HIS A 202 8.89 15.00 -20.51
C HIS A 202 8.22 14.73 -19.17
N LEU A 203 8.47 15.62 -18.20
CA LEU A 203 7.82 15.62 -16.91
C LEU A 203 6.97 16.89 -16.82
N GLN A 204 5.66 16.76 -16.67
CA GLN A 204 4.79 17.90 -16.40
C GLN A 204 4.92 18.29 -14.94
N ALA A 205 5.67 19.37 -14.67
CA ALA A 205 5.69 19.99 -13.36
C ALA A 205 4.49 20.94 -13.18
N TYR A 206 4.02 21.07 -11.94
CA TYR A 206 2.86 21.90 -11.62
C TYR A 206 2.91 22.40 -10.18
N ARG A 207 2.11 23.43 -9.88
CA ARG A 207 1.97 24.06 -8.57
C ARG A 207 0.58 23.83 -8.01
N GLY A 208 0.49 23.85 -6.69
CA GLY A 208 -0.76 23.72 -5.95
C GLY A 208 -0.52 23.95 -4.47
N ALA A 209 -1.47 23.54 -3.65
CA ALA A 209 -1.29 23.47 -2.21
C ALA A 209 -0.83 22.06 -1.78
N ASP A 210 0.03 21.95 -0.78
CA ASP A 210 0.30 20.67 -0.12
C ASP A 210 -0.84 20.27 0.83
N TYR A 211 -0.64 19.18 1.59
CA TYR A 211 -1.58 18.72 2.62
C TYR A 211 -1.94 19.79 3.66
N PHE A 212 -0.99 20.67 4.01
CA PHE A 212 -1.18 21.71 5.02
C PHE A 212 -1.80 22.99 4.44
N GLY A 213 -2.09 23.03 3.14
CA GLY A 213 -2.58 24.21 2.46
C GLY A 213 -1.48 25.16 2.01
N GLU A 214 -0.21 24.80 2.20
CA GLU A 214 0.93 25.65 1.84
C GLU A 214 1.25 25.56 0.35
N ALA A 215 1.68 26.67 -0.24
CA ALA A 215 2.07 26.70 -1.64
C ALA A 215 3.22 25.71 -1.91
N SER A 216 3.02 24.82 -2.88
CA SER A 216 3.90 23.70 -3.17
C SER A 216 4.11 23.52 -4.67
N HIS A 217 5.17 22.80 -5.03
CA HIS A 217 5.50 22.42 -6.40
C HIS A 217 5.77 20.92 -6.48
N SER A 218 5.33 20.24 -7.54
CA SER A 218 5.47 18.77 -7.64
C SER A 218 6.93 18.30 -7.56
N LEU A 219 7.87 19.10 -8.08
CA LEU A 219 9.31 18.81 -7.97
C LEU A 219 9.85 18.82 -6.53
N ASP A 220 9.22 19.55 -5.60
CA ASP A 220 9.65 19.60 -4.19
C ASP A 220 9.47 18.25 -3.48
N TRP A 221 8.57 17.42 -4.01
CA TRP A 221 8.30 16.06 -3.52
C TRP A 221 9.11 14.98 -4.26
N LEU A 222 9.80 15.36 -5.33
CA LEU A 222 10.66 14.45 -6.10
C LEU A 222 12.14 14.65 -5.77
N ARG A 223 12.58 15.90 -5.59
CA ARG A 223 13.99 16.28 -5.43
C ARG A 223 14.17 17.40 -4.39
N GLY A 224 13.21 17.59 -3.49
CA GLY A 224 13.21 18.69 -2.53
C GLY A 224 13.75 18.31 -1.15
N PRO A 225 13.94 19.31 -0.27
CA PRO A 225 14.51 19.08 1.06
C PRO A 225 13.59 18.29 1.99
N LYS A 226 12.28 18.28 1.71
CA LYS A 226 11.26 17.55 2.48
C LYS A 226 11.16 16.09 2.04
N GLN A 227 11.38 15.82 0.76
CA GLN A 227 11.42 14.48 0.18
C GLN A 227 12.34 14.47 -1.04
N ASP A 228 13.34 13.58 -0.98
CA ASP A 228 14.29 13.35 -2.06
C ASP A 228 14.21 11.90 -2.51
N LEU A 229 13.81 11.70 -3.77
CA LEU A 229 13.62 10.40 -4.39
C LEU A 229 14.70 10.09 -5.43
N VAL A 230 15.76 10.90 -5.54
CA VAL A 230 16.81 10.76 -6.58
C VAL A 230 17.58 9.45 -6.45
N ASP A 231 17.93 9.06 -5.22
CA ASP A 231 18.67 7.83 -4.90
C ASP A 231 17.79 6.86 -4.09
N SER A 232 16.56 6.66 -4.55
CA SER A 232 15.57 5.77 -3.96
C SER A 232 14.90 4.96 -5.05
N PRO A 233 15.24 3.67 -5.23
CA PRO A 233 14.69 2.83 -6.30
C PRO A 233 13.16 2.90 -6.41
N SER A 234 12.62 2.88 -7.63
CA SER A 234 11.18 3.07 -7.85
C SER A 234 10.32 1.91 -7.35
N TYR A 235 10.76 0.66 -7.55
CA TYR A 235 9.92 -0.53 -7.39
C TYR A 235 10.11 -1.28 -6.07
N PRO A 236 9.02 -1.74 -5.41
CA PRO A 236 7.62 -1.34 -5.61
C PRO A 236 7.34 0.05 -5.01
N SER A 237 6.14 0.61 -5.24
CA SER A 237 5.78 1.90 -4.63
C SER A 237 5.39 1.76 -3.15
N GLY A 238 6.28 2.20 -2.25
CA GLY A 238 5.98 2.27 -0.82
C GLY A 238 4.83 3.22 -0.49
N HIS A 239 4.74 4.40 -1.15
CA HIS A 239 3.60 5.32 -0.93
C HIS A 239 2.27 4.67 -1.34
N THR A 240 2.26 3.93 -2.45
CA THR A 240 1.05 3.17 -2.84
C THR A 240 0.71 2.12 -1.79
N THR A 241 1.68 1.36 -1.29
CA THR A 241 1.46 0.39 -0.22
C THR A 241 0.85 1.04 1.02
N TYR A 242 1.33 2.23 1.42
CA TYR A 242 0.72 3.01 2.50
C TYR A 242 -0.72 3.40 2.22
N GLY A 243 -0.98 4.07 1.09
CA GLY A 243 -2.31 4.54 0.73
C GLY A 243 -3.34 3.41 0.64
N TYR A 244 -2.95 2.27 0.07
CA TYR A 244 -3.79 1.06 0.05
C TYR A 244 -4.01 0.48 1.45
N THR A 245 -2.96 0.41 2.27
CA THR A 245 -3.05 -0.16 3.62
C THR A 245 -4.00 0.65 4.50
N GLU A 246 -3.80 1.96 4.57
CA GLU A 246 -4.63 2.84 5.39
C GLU A 246 -6.07 2.90 4.89
N SER A 247 -6.27 2.99 3.58
CA SER A 247 -7.61 2.98 3.00
C SER A 247 -8.33 1.66 3.28
N LEU A 248 -7.64 0.52 3.19
CA LEU A 248 -8.20 -0.78 3.50
C LEU A 248 -8.52 -0.94 4.99
N ILE A 249 -7.68 -0.41 5.90
CA ILE A 249 -8.00 -0.35 7.32
C ILE A 249 -9.28 0.47 7.55
N LEU A 250 -9.41 1.64 6.95
CA LEU A 250 -10.63 2.45 7.05
C LEU A 250 -11.84 1.73 6.44
N ALA A 251 -11.68 1.01 5.33
CA ALA A 251 -12.72 0.16 4.73
C ALA A 251 -13.18 -0.96 5.69
N LEU A 252 -12.23 -1.58 6.40
CA LEU A 252 -12.51 -2.59 7.40
C LEU A 252 -13.14 -1.98 8.65
N LEU A 253 -12.77 -0.77 9.06
CA LEU A 253 -13.37 -0.11 10.23
C LEU A 253 -14.76 0.47 9.93
N VAL A 254 -15.05 0.81 8.67
CA VAL A 254 -16.33 1.37 8.20
C VAL A 254 -16.81 0.61 6.95
N PRO A 255 -17.33 -0.63 7.10
CA PRO A 255 -17.73 -1.47 5.97
C PRO A 255 -18.78 -0.86 5.04
N GLU A 256 -19.62 0.05 5.54
CA GLU A 256 -20.59 0.81 4.76
C GLU A 256 -19.95 1.68 3.67
N ARG A 257 -18.64 1.97 3.80
CA ARG A 257 -17.84 2.77 2.87
C ARG A 257 -16.74 1.95 2.19
N TYR A 258 -16.77 0.61 2.27
CA TYR A 258 -15.70 -0.25 1.80
C TYR A 258 -15.35 0.02 0.32
N GLN A 259 -16.35 0.05 -0.56
CA GLN A 259 -16.15 0.28 -2.00
C GLN A 259 -15.51 1.66 -2.29
N GLN A 260 -15.96 2.71 -1.61
CA GLN A 260 -15.42 4.06 -1.78
C GLN A 260 -13.99 4.16 -1.23
N MET A 261 -13.69 3.50 -0.12
CA MET A 261 -12.34 3.46 0.45
C MET A 261 -11.35 2.71 -0.47
N VAL A 262 -11.74 1.59 -1.10
CA VAL A 262 -10.85 0.92 -2.07
C VAL A 262 -10.69 1.71 -3.38
N ALA A 263 -11.71 2.48 -3.79
CA ALA A 263 -11.56 3.44 -4.89
C ALA A 263 -10.58 4.57 -4.52
N ARG A 264 -10.65 5.09 -3.29
CA ARG A 264 -9.70 6.08 -2.76
C ARG A 264 -8.27 5.55 -2.71
N ALA A 265 -8.09 4.28 -2.35
CA ALA A 265 -6.80 3.61 -2.37
C ALA A 265 -6.17 3.61 -3.77
N ALA A 266 -6.96 3.26 -4.78
CA ALA A 266 -6.53 3.30 -6.18
C ALA A 266 -6.17 4.72 -6.64
N GLU A 267 -6.93 5.72 -6.18
CA GLU A 267 -6.70 7.13 -6.49
C GLU A 267 -5.36 7.60 -5.93
N TYR A 268 -5.08 7.27 -4.67
CA TYR A 268 -3.81 7.56 -4.01
C TYR A 268 -2.61 6.92 -4.73
N GLY A 269 -2.77 5.70 -5.24
CA GLY A 269 -1.76 5.03 -6.07
C GLY A 269 -1.54 5.76 -7.41
N ASN A 270 -2.63 6.09 -8.11
CA ASN A 270 -2.58 6.82 -9.38
C ASN A 270 -1.97 8.22 -9.22
N ASP A 271 -2.17 8.89 -8.09
CA ASP A 271 -1.56 10.18 -7.77
C ASP A 271 -0.03 10.12 -7.73
N ARG A 272 0.55 8.96 -7.41
CA ARG A 272 2.01 8.77 -7.48
C ARG A 272 2.54 8.74 -8.91
N ILE A 273 1.69 8.37 -9.88
CA ILE A 273 1.98 8.47 -11.32
C ILE A 273 1.89 9.93 -11.75
N ILE A 274 0.83 10.64 -11.34
CA ILE A 274 0.60 12.06 -11.68
C ILE A 274 1.73 12.98 -11.19
N VAL A 275 2.20 12.77 -9.96
CA VAL A 275 3.36 13.52 -9.42
C VAL A 275 4.66 13.16 -10.17
N GLY A 276 4.72 12.03 -10.87
CA GLY A 276 5.91 11.55 -11.58
C GLY A 276 6.87 10.73 -10.72
N ALA A 277 6.40 10.26 -9.56
CA ALA A 277 7.23 9.53 -8.60
C ALA A 277 7.33 8.02 -8.88
N HIS A 278 6.30 7.44 -9.51
CA HIS A 278 6.14 5.99 -9.68
C HIS A 278 5.52 5.61 -11.03
N TYR A 279 5.95 4.48 -11.58
CA TYR A 279 5.34 3.86 -12.75
C TYR A 279 4.05 3.10 -12.38
N ALA A 280 3.22 2.82 -13.38
CA ALA A 280 2.05 1.95 -13.21
C ALA A 280 2.39 0.59 -12.58
N MET A 281 3.50 -0.05 -13.00
CA MET A 281 3.98 -1.30 -12.39
C MET A 281 4.37 -1.15 -10.91
N ASP A 282 4.92 0.00 -10.49
CA ASP A 282 5.23 0.24 -9.08
C ASP A 282 3.97 0.30 -8.23
N VAL A 283 2.92 0.91 -8.78
CA VAL A 283 1.61 1.07 -8.13
C VAL A 283 0.91 -0.28 -8.03
N ILE A 284 0.91 -1.08 -9.09
CA ILE A 284 0.37 -2.46 -9.04
C ILE A 284 1.11 -3.31 -8.00
N GLY A 285 2.46 -3.25 -7.98
CA GLY A 285 3.26 -3.95 -6.97
C GLY A 285 2.94 -3.48 -5.56
N GLY A 286 2.82 -2.16 -5.34
CA GLY A 286 2.49 -1.59 -4.04
C GLY A 286 1.10 -1.98 -3.54
N ARG A 287 0.09 -2.04 -4.44
CA ARG A 287 -1.25 -2.58 -4.16
C ARG A 287 -1.18 -4.05 -3.75
N ALA A 288 -0.58 -4.90 -4.58
CA ALA A 288 -0.52 -6.34 -4.33
C ALA A 288 0.15 -6.65 -2.99
N THR A 289 1.27 -5.97 -2.67
CA THR A 289 1.94 -6.08 -1.36
C THR A 289 1.03 -5.70 -0.20
N SER A 290 0.25 -4.62 -0.32
CA SER A 290 -0.68 -4.19 0.74
C SER A 290 -1.79 -5.22 0.95
N LEU A 291 -2.47 -5.65 -0.13
CA LEU A 291 -3.56 -6.62 -0.04
C LEU A 291 -3.09 -7.96 0.55
N HIS A 292 -1.95 -8.45 0.10
CA HIS A 292 -1.32 -9.67 0.61
C HIS A 292 -1.03 -9.56 2.10
N ALA A 293 -0.24 -8.57 2.53
CA ALA A 293 0.13 -8.42 3.93
C ALA A 293 -1.09 -8.22 4.84
N VAL A 294 -2.11 -7.48 4.41
CA VAL A 294 -3.35 -7.31 5.19
C VAL A 294 -4.16 -8.59 5.26
N ALA A 295 -4.24 -9.40 4.19
CA ALA A 295 -4.89 -10.70 4.23
C ALA A 295 -4.23 -11.65 5.25
N HIS A 296 -2.90 -11.74 5.25
CA HIS A 296 -2.16 -12.54 6.24
C HIS A 296 -2.32 -12.02 7.67
N LEU A 297 -2.33 -10.69 7.88
CA LEU A 297 -2.65 -10.11 9.19
C LEU A 297 -4.05 -10.51 9.65
N LEU A 298 -5.06 -10.40 8.77
CA LEU A 298 -6.41 -10.83 9.08
C LEU A 298 -6.52 -12.35 9.28
N ALA A 299 -5.62 -13.13 8.70
CA ALA A 299 -5.50 -14.56 8.95
C ALA A 299 -4.87 -14.91 10.31
N ASN A 300 -4.32 -13.92 11.05
CA ASN A 300 -3.45 -14.13 12.21
C ASN A 300 -2.24 -15.02 11.86
N ASP A 301 -1.67 -14.85 10.66
CA ASP A 301 -0.48 -15.59 10.24
C ASP A 301 0.70 -15.28 11.17
N PRO A 302 1.33 -16.29 11.82
CA PRO A 302 2.47 -16.10 12.73
C PRO A 302 3.68 -15.41 12.10
N ALA A 303 3.81 -15.40 10.78
CA ALA A 303 4.87 -14.63 10.09
C ALA A 303 4.62 -13.11 10.15
N TYR A 304 3.37 -12.68 10.37
CA TYR A 304 2.92 -11.29 10.35
C TYR A 304 2.50 -10.76 11.73
N VAL A 305 1.99 -11.62 12.61
CA VAL A 305 1.61 -11.29 13.99
C VAL A 305 2.69 -11.68 15.00
N GLY A 306 2.64 -11.09 16.19
CA GLY A 306 3.47 -11.44 17.35
C GLY A 306 4.79 -10.69 17.48
N GLN A 307 5.22 -9.94 16.46
CA GLN A 307 6.40 -9.10 16.57
C GLN A 307 6.06 -7.77 17.26
N ILE A 308 6.94 -7.25 18.10
CA ILE A 308 6.84 -5.89 18.63
C ILE A 308 7.37 -4.93 17.56
N ARG A 309 6.54 -3.96 17.18
CA ARG A 309 6.80 -3.05 16.05
C ARG A 309 6.77 -1.61 16.50
N LYS A 310 7.52 -0.75 15.82
CA LYS A 310 7.38 0.70 16.00
C LYS A 310 6.00 1.13 15.50
N ASN A 311 5.27 1.85 16.34
CA ASN A 311 3.99 2.45 16.05
C ASN A 311 4.18 3.94 15.67
N PRO A 312 4.06 4.33 14.39
CA PRO A 312 4.09 5.74 14.00
C PRO A 312 2.82 6.51 14.38
N ALA A 313 1.74 5.82 14.78
CA ALA A 313 0.42 6.37 15.06
C ALA A 313 0.15 6.69 16.54
N VAL A 314 1.18 6.69 17.39
CA VAL A 314 1.01 7.02 18.81
C VAL A 314 0.60 8.47 19.01
N ILE A 315 -0.38 8.65 19.88
CA ILE A 315 -1.20 9.86 20.05
C ILE A 315 -0.49 10.95 20.89
N ASP A 316 0.61 10.64 21.57
CA ASP A 316 1.23 11.54 22.55
C ASP A 316 2.59 12.10 22.07
N ALA A 317 2.68 13.43 21.97
CA ALA A 317 3.91 14.16 21.66
C ALA A 317 5.01 13.97 22.74
N ASN A 318 4.63 13.58 23.96
CA ASN A 318 5.52 13.26 25.08
C ASN A 318 5.81 11.76 25.21
N ALA A 319 5.24 10.91 24.35
CA ALA A 319 5.46 9.46 24.38
C ALA A 319 6.95 9.13 24.26
N THR A 320 7.41 8.24 25.14
CA THR A 320 8.75 7.68 25.05
C THR A 320 8.85 6.72 23.86
N ASP A 321 10.08 6.30 23.51
CA ASP A 321 10.26 5.30 22.46
C ASP A 321 9.68 3.92 22.80
N ALA A 322 9.47 3.62 24.10
CA ALA A 322 8.82 2.40 24.53
C ALA A 322 7.32 2.42 24.23
N ASP A 323 6.67 3.57 24.45
CA ASP A 323 5.24 3.78 24.19
C ASP A 323 4.93 3.77 22.68
N LYS A 324 5.93 4.08 21.85
CA LYS A 324 5.88 4.00 20.38
C LYS A 324 6.07 2.57 19.85
N ARG A 325 5.70 1.56 20.63
CA ARG A 325 5.77 0.16 20.24
C ARG A 325 4.43 -0.53 20.45
N VAL A 326 4.09 -1.40 19.51
CA VAL A 326 2.84 -2.15 19.50
C VAL A 326 3.15 -3.60 19.15
N GLY A 327 2.62 -4.53 19.95
CA GLY A 327 2.69 -5.96 19.70
C GLY A 327 1.28 -6.51 19.54
N VAL A 328 1.01 -7.18 18.43
CA VAL A 328 -0.32 -7.71 18.12
C VAL A 328 -0.20 -9.19 17.82
N THR A 329 -0.77 -10.02 18.68
CA THR A 329 -0.82 -11.49 18.50
C THR A 329 -2.16 -11.96 17.95
N ASP A 330 -3.24 -11.22 18.22
CA ASP A 330 -4.55 -11.44 17.63
C ASP A 330 -5.02 -10.15 16.93
N TYR A 331 -4.74 -10.07 15.65
CA TYR A 331 -5.09 -8.94 14.79
C TYR A 331 -6.60 -8.80 14.60
N ARG A 332 -7.36 -9.91 14.62
CA ARG A 332 -8.83 -9.88 14.51
C ARG A 332 -9.46 -9.26 15.76
N ALA A 333 -8.92 -9.58 16.94
CA ALA A 333 -9.35 -8.96 18.19
C ALA A 333 -9.09 -7.45 18.17
N LEU A 334 -7.88 -7.02 17.80
CA LEU A 334 -7.54 -5.60 17.67
C LEU A 334 -8.46 -4.88 16.67
N LEU A 335 -8.70 -5.48 15.50
CA LEU A 335 -9.62 -4.91 14.51
C LEU A 335 -11.03 -4.74 15.06
N LYS A 336 -11.55 -5.72 15.81
CA LYS A 336 -12.87 -5.65 16.43
C LYS A 336 -12.97 -4.51 17.44
N GLU A 337 -11.96 -4.35 18.29
CA GLU A 337 -11.89 -3.27 19.29
C GLU A 337 -11.76 -1.89 18.63
N ALA A 338 -10.87 -1.77 17.64
CA ALA A 338 -10.71 -0.56 16.85
C ALA A 338 -11.99 -0.19 16.10
N ARG A 339 -12.73 -1.17 15.55
CA ARG A 339 -14.01 -0.95 14.87
C ARG A 339 -15.08 -0.42 15.84
N ALA A 340 -15.15 -0.94 17.06
CA ALA A 340 -16.06 -0.44 18.07
C ALA A 340 -15.73 1.03 18.42
N ALA A 341 -14.46 1.33 18.71
CA ALA A 341 -14.01 2.69 19.01
C ALA A 341 -14.24 3.66 17.84
N MET A 342 -13.98 3.24 16.61
CA MET A 342 -14.27 4.02 15.40
C MET A 342 -15.76 4.31 15.27
N THR A 343 -16.60 3.30 15.46
CA THR A 343 -18.06 3.43 15.35
C THR A 343 -18.60 4.46 16.35
N ASP A 344 -18.16 4.40 17.60
CA ASP A 344 -18.59 5.33 18.64
C ASP A 344 -18.14 6.76 18.33
N ALA A 345 -16.89 6.93 17.90
CA ALA A 345 -16.36 8.23 17.52
C ALA A 345 -17.11 8.83 16.31
N LEU A 346 -17.35 8.04 15.27
CA LEU A 346 -18.06 8.49 14.07
C LEU A 346 -19.52 8.84 14.39
N LYS A 347 -20.24 8.02 15.17
CA LYS A 347 -21.60 8.33 15.61
C LYS A 347 -21.66 9.67 16.35
N ALA A 348 -20.76 9.85 17.32
CA ALA A 348 -20.69 11.08 18.09
C ALA A 348 -20.32 12.30 17.24
N GLY A 349 -19.53 12.11 16.18
CA GLY A 349 -19.11 13.22 15.30
C GLY A 349 -20.10 13.55 14.20
N CYS A 350 -20.83 12.57 13.66
CA CYS A 350 -21.78 12.77 12.58
C CYS A 350 -23.23 12.98 13.06
N GLY A 351 -23.52 12.66 14.34
CA GLY A 351 -24.82 12.93 14.97
C GLY A 351 -25.89 11.87 14.72
N ASP A 352 -25.56 10.76 14.05
CA ASP A 352 -26.47 9.65 13.75
C ASP A 352 -25.68 8.32 13.71
N THR A 353 -26.34 7.22 13.34
CA THR A 353 -25.70 5.95 13.03
C THR A 353 -24.74 6.07 11.85
N VAL A 354 -23.66 5.28 11.87
CA VAL A 354 -22.68 5.24 10.76
C VAL A 354 -23.35 4.94 9.42
N VAL A 355 -24.31 4.00 9.40
CA VAL A 355 -25.10 3.66 8.20
C VAL A 355 -25.86 4.87 7.66
N ALA A 356 -26.59 5.60 8.52
CA ALA A 356 -27.35 6.78 8.11
C ALA A 356 -26.43 7.89 7.57
N CYS A 357 -25.32 8.17 8.27
CA CYS A 357 -24.34 9.16 7.85
C CYS A 357 -23.64 8.77 6.54
N ALA A 358 -23.33 7.48 6.34
CA ALA A 358 -22.70 6.97 5.12
C ALA A 358 -23.61 7.10 3.89
N ALA A 359 -24.93 6.96 4.08
CA ALA A 359 -25.93 7.04 3.01
C ALA A 359 -26.20 8.47 2.51
N GLN A 360 -25.83 9.49 3.29
CA GLN A 360 -26.05 10.91 2.96
C GLN A 360 -24.82 11.56 2.28
N ASP A 361 -23.95 10.75 1.68
CA ASP A 361 -22.75 11.24 1.04
C ASP A 361 -23.05 12.11 -0.19
N THR A 362 -22.48 13.31 -0.20
CA THR A 362 -22.54 14.24 -1.34
C THR A 362 -21.16 14.49 -1.94
N GLY A 363 -20.14 13.79 -1.43
CA GLY A 363 -18.75 13.92 -1.81
C GLY A 363 -18.41 13.28 -3.15
N ARG A 364 -17.11 13.26 -3.42
CA ARG A 364 -16.47 12.84 -4.68
C ARG A 364 -16.67 11.36 -5.03
N PHE A 365 -16.98 10.52 -4.05
CA PHE A 365 -17.22 9.09 -4.23
C PHE A 365 -18.71 8.71 -4.27
N LYS A 366 -19.64 9.67 -4.38
CA LYS A 366 -21.08 9.39 -4.39
C LYS A 366 -21.56 8.62 -5.62
N ASP A 367 -20.80 8.66 -6.72
CA ASP A 367 -21.14 7.97 -7.97
C ASP A 367 -20.48 6.57 -8.01
N PRO A 368 -21.25 5.49 -7.78
CA PRO A 368 -20.69 4.14 -7.77
C PRO A 368 -20.22 3.68 -9.16
N ALA A 369 -20.75 4.22 -10.26
CA ALA A 369 -20.33 3.86 -11.60
C ALA A 369 -18.97 4.49 -11.95
N ALA A 370 -18.77 5.76 -11.57
CA ALA A 370 -17.47 6.43 -11.72
C ALA A 370 -16.38 5.73 -10.88
N ASN A 371 -16.69 5.37 -9.64
CA ASN A 371 -15.77 4.62 -8.77
C ASN A 371 -15.40 3.25 -9.35
N ALA A 372 -16.38 2.51 -9.89
CA ALA A 372 -16.16 1.22 -10.51
C ALA A 372 -15.26 1.35 -11.74
N ALA A 373 -15.58 2.27 -12.66
CA ALA A 373 -14.81 2.49 -13.88
C ALA A 373 -13.36 2.91 -13.58
N PHE A 374 -13.16 3.76 -12.58
CA PHE A 374 -11.82 4.15 -12.13
C PHE A 374 -11.04 2.97 -11.53
N TYR A 375 -11.67 2.20 -10.64
CA TYR A 375 -11.01 1.05 -10.00
C TYR A 375 -10.67 -0.05 -11.04
N GLU A 376 -11.56 -0.30 -12.01
CA GLU A 376 -11.33 -1.22 -13.12
C GLU A 376 -10.14 -0.79 -13.99
N ALA A 377 -10.09 0.48 -14.40
CA ALA A 377 -8.99 0.99 -15.22
C ALA A 377 -7.62 0.85 -14.53
N THR A 378 -7.57 1.08 -13.22
CA THR A 378 -6.35 0.99 -12.40
C THR A 378 -5.99 -0.45 -12.00
N GLN A 379 -6.82 -1.46 -12.31
CA GLN A 379 -6.44 -2.88 -12.10
C GLN A 379 -5.17 -3.23 -12.88
N THR A 380 -5.07 -2.80 -14.13
CA THR A 380 -3.92 -3.11 -14.99
C THR A 380 -3.28 -1.89 -15.64
N TYR A 381 -3.91 -0.71 -15.58
CA TYR A 381 -3.53 0.46 -16.37
C TYR A 381 -3.45 0.19 -17.88
N GLY A 382 -4.14 -0.86 -18.36
CA GLY A 382 -4.06 -1.30 -19.75
C GLY A 382 -2.69 -1.87 -20.15
N LEU A 383 -1.86 -2.28 -19.19
CA LEU A 383 -0.59 -2.93 -19.49
C LEU A 383 -0.80 -4.27 -20.22
N PRO A 384 0.07 -4.63 -21.17
CA PRO A 384 0.00 -5.91 -21.88
C PRO A 384 0.08 -7.12 -20.97
N VAL A 385 -0.52 -8.22 -21.44
CA VAL A 385 -0.34 -9.55 -20.86
C VAL A 385 1.12 -9.98 -21.00
N VAL A 386 1.66 -10.54 -19.92
CA VAL A 386 2.99 -11.15 -19.80
C VAL A 386 2.87 -12.66 -19.62
N HIS A 387 1.88 -13.12 -18.84
CA HIS A 387 1.66 -14.53 -18.54
C HIS A 387 0.40 -15.04 -19.23
N ASP A 388 0.56 -15.59 -20.44
CA ASP A 388 -0.58 -16.07 -21.25
C ASP A 388 -1.39 -17.19 -20.57
N ALA A 389 -0.74 -17.99 -19.72
CA ALA A 389 -1.37 -19.10 -19.03
C ALA A 389 -2.48 -18.64 -18.06
N THR A 390 -2.33 -17.46 -17.45
CA THR A 390 -3.28 -16.90 -16.48
C THR A 390 -4.21 -15.85 -17.11
N ALA A 391 -3.89 -15.34 -18.31
CA ALA A 391 -4.62 -14.28 -19.01
C ALA A 391 -6.14 -14.50 -19.11
N ASN A 392 -6.55 -15.73 -19.45
CA ASN A 392 -7.96 -16.12 -19.58
C ASN A 392 -8.42 -17.10 -18.49
N ALA A 393 -7.55 -17.39 -17.52
CA ALA A 393 -7.87 -18.31 -16.44
C ALA A 393 -8.67 -17.59 -15.36
N ARG A 394 -9.72 -18.26 -14.86
CA ARG A 394 -10.33 -17.91 -13.57
C ARG A 394 -9.65 -18.76 -12.51
N GLU A 395 -8.76 -18.14 -11.75
CA GLU A 395 -7.99 -18.81 -10.71
C GLU A 395 -8.86 -19.07 -9.49
N ASP A 396 -8.75 -20.23 -8.85
CA ASP A 396 -9.51 -20.52 -7.64
C ASP A 396 -8.80 -19.89 -6.43
N VAL A 397 -9.28 -18.72 -5.99
CA VAL A 397 -8.68 -17.97 -4.86
C VAL A 397 -8.68 -18.81 -3.60
N GLY A 398 -9.75 -19.58 -3.36
CA GLY A 398 -9.86 -20.42 -2.17
C GLY A 398 -8.84 -21.56 -2.12
N LYS A 399 -8.31 -21.97 -3.28
CA LYS A 399 -7.22 -22.95 -3.35
C LYS A 399 -5.84 -22.33 -3.34
N ILE A 400 -5.67 -21.18 -3.97
CA ILE A 400 -4.36 -20.58 -4.22
C ILE A 400 -3.93 -19.64 -3.09
N ALA A 401 -4.85 -18.84 -2.57
CA ALA A 401 -4.65 -17.83 -1.53
C ALA A 401 -5.85 -17.84 -0.56
N PRO A 402 -6.09 -18.94 0.20
CA PRO A 402 -7.28 -19.12 1.01
C PRO A 402 -7.50 -18.01 2.05
N GLU A 403 -6.42 -17.39 2.52
CA GLU A 403 -6.40 -16.27 3.45
C GLU A 403 -6.93 -14.97 2.85
N ALA A 404 -6.90 -14.80 1.53
CA ALA A 404 -7.42 -13.61 0.85
C ALA A 404 -8.90 -13.35 1.17
N GLY A 405 -9.71 -14.39 1.38
CA GLY A 405 -11.11 -14.29 1.80
C GLY A 405 -11.33 -13.53 3.11
N HIS A 406 -10.29 -13.40 3.94
CA HIS A 406 -10.35 -12.57 5.14
C HIS A 406 -10.50 -11.07 4.83
N LEU A 407 -10.08 -10.60 3.67
CA LEU A 407 -10.31 -9.22 3.20
C LEU A 407 -11.81 -8.88 3.14
N LEU A 408 -12.68 -9.87 2.91
CA LEU A 408 -14.14 -9.70 2.92
C LEU A 408 -14.77 -10.11 4.24
N THR A 409 -14.45 -11.29 4.79
CA THR A 409 -15.11 -11.77 6.02
C THR A 409 -14.86 -10.87 7.23
N ALA A 410 -13.73 -10.16 7.26
CA ALA A 410 -13.45 -9.18 8.30
C ALA A 410 -14.45 -8.02 8.27
N ALA A 411 -14.80 -7.50 7.09
CA ALA A 411 -15.80 -6.42 6.94
C ALA A 411 -17.25 -6.94 7.00
N PHE A 412 -17.49 -8.13 6.46
CA PHE A 412 -18.81 -8.74 6.31
C PHE A 412 -18.85 -10.09 7.05
N PRO A 413 -18.95 -10.09 8.39
CA PRO A 413 -18.85 -11.31 9.21
C PRO A 413 -20.01 -12.29 9.02
N ALA A 414 -21.06 -11.89 8.28
CA ALA A 414 -22.15 -12.78 7.90
C ALA A 414 -21.75 -13.80 6.83
N LEU A 415 -20.62 -13.62 6.13
CA LEU A 415 -20.12 -14.54 5.11
C LEU A 415 -19.24 -15.62 5.74
N THR A 416 -19.28 -16.83 5.19
CA THR A 416 -18.24 -17.84 5.46
C THR A 416 -16.96 -17.52 4.67
N LEU A 417 -15.83 -18.11 5.07
CA LEU A 417 -14.58 -17.95 4.33
C LEU A 417 -14.68 -18.54 2.91
N GLU A 418 -15.39 -19.65 2.74
CA GLU A 418 -15.63 -20.27 1.44
C GLU A 418 -16.43 -19.32 0.52
N GLU A 419 -17.47 -18.68 1.04
CA GLU A 419 -18.28 -17.71 0.27
C GLU A 419 -17.47 -16.48 -0.11
N ALA A 420 -16.65 -15.96 0.81
CA ALA A 420 -15.75 -14.86 0.51
C ALA A 420 -14.74 -15.23 -0.59
N ASN A 421 -14.12 -16.41 -0.50
CA ASN A 421 -13.19 -16.89 -1.53
C ASN A 421 -13.88 -17.15 -2.88
N ALA A 422 -15.12 -17.64 -2.87
CA ALA A 422 -15.92 -17.80 -4.09
C ALA A 422 -16.24 -16.45 -4.73
N ILE A 423 -16.59 -15.43 -3.92
CA ILE A 423 -16.80 -14.06 -4.41
C ILE A 423 -15.51 -13.51 -5.01
N LEU A 424 -14.38 -13.61 -4.31
CA LEU A 424 -13.09 -13.14 -4.83
C LEU A 424 -12.72 -13.83 -6.14
N THR A 425 -12.97 -15.14 -6.25
CA THR A 425 -12.77 -15.93 -7.47
C THR A 425 -13.64 -15.46 -8.61
N GLU A 426 -14.90 -15.15 -8.34
CA GLU A 426 -15.84 -14.72 -9.37
C GLU A 426 -15.54 -13.31 -9.89
N THR A 427 -15.11 -12.42 -9.00
CA THR A 427 -14.96 -10.99 -9.30
C THR A 427 -13.55 -10.60 -9.71
N GLN A 428 -12.61 -11.53 -9.91
CA GLN A 428 -11.23 -11.19 -10.28
C GLN A 428 -11.16 -10.23 -11.46
N GLY A 429 -10.21 -9.30 -11.39
CA GLY A 429 -9.85 -8.44 -12.49
C GLY A 429 -9.15 -9.20 -13.62
N PRO A 430 -8.75 -8.46 -14.68
CA PRO A 430 -8.04 -9.05 -15.83
C PRO A 430 -6.79 -9.83 -15.40
N GLY A 431 -6.59 -11.01 -16.00
CA GLY A 431 -5.42 -11.87 -15.74
C GLY A 431 -4.25 -11.61 -16.69
N GLY A 432 -3.15 -12.30 -16.44
CA GLY A 432 -1.95 -12.33 -17.27
C GLY A 432 -1.01 -11.16 -17.07
N GLY A 433 -1.26 -10.25 -16.11
CA GLY A 433 -0.38 -9.13 -15.81
C GLY A 433 1.01 -9.57 -15.33
N PHE A 434 1.98 -8.65 -15.24
CA PHE A 434 3.38 -9.01 -14.97
C PHE A 434 3.65 -9.75 -13.65
N LEU A 435 2.78 -9.60 -12.64
CA LEU A 435 2.83 -10.34 -11.37
C LEU A 435 1.98 -11.62 -11.37
N ASP A 436 1.11 -11.79 -12.36
CA ASP A 436 0.13 -12.87 -12.40
C ASP A 436 0.73 -14.15 -12.99
N ASP A 437 1.74 -14.70 -12.30
CA ASP A 437 2.50 -15.88 -12.74
C ASP A 437 1.89 -17.22 -12.26
N GLY A 438 0.65 -17.19 -11.76
CA GLY A 438 -0.05 -18.34 -11.18
C GLY A 438 0.34 -18.66 -9.73
N SER A 439 1.16 -17.83 -9.10
CA SER A 439 1.48 -17.95 -7.68
C SER A 439 0.40 -17.37 -6.76
N GLU A 440 0.45 -17.74 -5.48
CA GLU A 440 -0.35 -17.13 -4.40
C GLU A 440 -0.30 -15.60 -4.44
N PHE A 441 0.90 -15.02 -4.50
CA PHE A 441 1.06 -13.57 -4.54
C PHE A 441 0.50 -12.96 -5.84
N GLY A 442 0.62 -13.67 -6.97
CA GLY A 442 0.11 -13.24 -8.27
C GLY A 442 -1.38 -12.96 -8.25
N VAL A 443 -2.17 -13.76 -7.52
CA VAL A 443 -3.62 -13.56 -7.33
C VAL A 443 -3.93 -12.18 -6.75
N TYR A 444 -3.12 -11.66 -5.82
CA TYR A 444 -3.33 -10.35 -5.21
C TYR A 444 -3.18 -9.18 -6.20
N SER A 445 -2.51 -9.39 -7.34
CA SER A 445 -2.48 -8.41 -8.42
C SER A 445 -3.82 -8.31 -9.15
N ARG A 446 -4.65 -9.37 -9.10
CA ARG A 446 -5.96 -9.50 -9.77
C ARG A 446 -7.16 -9.24 -8.87
N ILE A 447 -6.99 -9.18 -7.56
CA ILE A 447 -8.14 -9.02 -6.65
C ILE A 447 -8.84 -7.68 -6.92
N ASN A 448 -10.06 -7.77 -7.47
CA ASN A 448 -10.94 -6.62 -7.63
C ASN A 448 -11.80 -6.44 -6.37
N LEU A 449 -11.22 -5.84 -5.33
CA LEU A 449 -11.92 -5.61 -4.06
C LEU A 449 -13.17 -4.73 -4.20
N TYR A 450 -13.23 -3.83 -5.19
CA TYR A 450 -14.41 -2.99 -5.40
C TYR A 450 -15.64 -3.84 -5.77
N ALA A 451 -15.50 -4.70 -6.78
CA ALA A 451 -16.57 -5.61 -7.20
C ALA A 451 -16.87 -6.67 -6.12
N ALA A 452 -15.82 -7.24 -5.52
CA ALA A 452 -15.94 -8.25 -4.48
C ALA A 452 -16.70 -7.73 -3.25
N ALA A 453 -16.35 -6.53 -2.76
CA ALA A 453 -17.01 -5.93 -1.60
C ALA A 453 -18.48 -5.60 -1.88
N GLY A 454 -18.81 -5.11 -3.09
CA GLY A 454 -20.20 -4.89 -3.49
C GLY A 454 -21.03 -6.18 -3.44
N LYS A 455 -20.48 -7.28 -3.96
CA LYS A 455 -21.14 -8.59 -3.91
C LYS A 455 -21.25 -9.14 -2.48
N ALA A 456 -20.21 -8.98 -1.68
CA ALA A 456 -20.19 -9.40 -0.28
C ALA A 456 -21.21 -8.62 0.56
N ALA A 457 -21.30 -7.30 0.40
CA ALA A 457 -22.28 -6.45 1.07
C ALA A 457 -23.72 -6.86 0.71
N ALA A 458 -24.01 -7.12 -0.57
CA ALA A 458 -25.31 -7.58 -1.02
C ALA A 458 -25.71 -8.93 -0.39
N LEU A 459 -24.77 -9.89 -0.36
CA LEU A 459 -25.01 -11.19 0.27
C LEU A 459 -25.25 -11.05 1.78
N ALA A 460 -24.45 -10.24 2.47
CA ALA A 460 -24.62 -9.97 3.90
C ALA A 460 -25.99 -9.32 4.20
N ALA A 461 -26.41 -8.33 3.40
CA ALA A 461 -27.71 -7.67 3.55
C ALA A 461 -28.88 -8.63 3.37
N SER A 462 -28.80 -9.55 2.40
CA SER A 462 -29.85 -10.57 2.18
C SER A 462 -30.10 -11.46 3.41
N ARG A 463 -29.05 -11.74 4.19
CA ARG A 463 -29.12 -12.56 5.42
C ARG A 463 -29.70 -11.79 6.59
N ALA A 464 -29.34 -10.52 6.74
CA ALA A 464 -29.92 -9.65 7.76
C ALA A 464 -31.44 -9.51 7.57
N GLY A 465 -31.89 -9.34 6.31
CA GLY A 465 -33.32 -9.31 5.98
C GLY A 465 -34.05 -10.63 6.26
N ALA A 466 -33.44 -11.77 5.94
CA ALA A 466 -34.02 -13.09 6.22
C ALA A 466 -34.14 -13.41 7.73
N SER A 467 -33.25 -12.85 8.56
CA SER A 467 -33.30 -12.98 10.01
C SER A 467 -34.32 -12.05 10.68
N ALA A 468 -34.73 -10.96 10.03
CA ALA A 468 -35.74 -10.04 10.55
C ALA A 468 -37.18 -10.46 10.19
N ALA A 469 -37.34 -11.36 9.23
CA ALA A 469 -38.62 -11.92 8.77
C ALA A 469 -38.99 -13.27 9.43
N ARG A 470 -38.12 -13.80 10.29
CA ARG A 470 -38.34 -14.98 11.14
C ARG A 470 -38.49 -14.52 12.58
#